data_AF-A0A7K3ANE7-F1
#
_entry.id   AF-A0A7K3ANE7-F1
#
_cell.length_a   1.000
_cell.length_b   1.000
_cell.length_c   1.000
_cell.angle_alpha   90.00
_cell.angle_beta   90.00
_cell.angle_gamma   90.00
#
_symmetry.space_group_name_H-M   'P 1'
#
loop_
_entity.id
_entity.type
_entity.pdbx_description
1 polymer ?
#
loop_
_entity_poly.entity_id
_entity_poly.type
_entity_poly.pdbx_seq_one_letter_code
_entity_poly.pdbx_strand_id
1 'polypeptide(L)'
;MSQQTFETYEEFWPYYVAMHSRAATRWVHLTGTLTGLTLTAYGLARGRKRYLAALPLIGYGTAWPAHFLIEKNNPATFGHPLWSLRGDAQMIRTMLAGRDAELAETAAKWLAEHGEDRTG
;
A
#
# COMPACT_ATOMS: atom_id res chain seq x y z
N MET A 1 -15.89 -11.40 -9.38
CA MET A 1 -14.54 -11.10 -8.91
C MET A 1 -14.24 -12.09 -7.81
N SER A 2 -13.49 -13.14 -8.11
CA SER A 2 -13.04 -14.10 -7.10
C SER A 2 -12.11 -13.36 -6.16
N GLN A 3 -12.55 -13.11 -4.93
CA GLN A 3 -11.64 -12.61 -3.91
C GLN A 3 -10.57 -13.67 -3.70
N GLN A 4 -9.32 -13.35 -4.01
CA GLN A 4 -8.19 -14.14 -3.57
C GLN A 4 -8.30 -14.28 -2.05
N THR A 5 -8.19 -15.49 -1.53
CA THR A 5 -8.19 -15.75 -0.08
C THR A 5 -6.81 -16.24 0.29
N PHE A 6 -6.20 -15.66 1.30
CA PHE A 6 -4.95 -16.15 1.86
C PHE A 6 -5.21 -16.63 3.28
N GLU A 7 -4.51 -17.68 3.71
CA GLU A 7 -4.62 -18.21 5.08
C GLU A 7 -3.57 -17.56 5.98
N THR A 8 -2.44 -17.17 5.40
CA THR A 8 -1.31 -16.57 6.10
C THR A 8 -0.90 -15.22 5.51
N TYR A 9 -0.22 -14.41 6.32
CA TYR A 9 0.30 -13.14 5.85
C TYR A 9 1.44 -13.35 4.83
N GLU A 10 2.20 -14.43 4.98
CA GLU A 10 3.32 -14.82 4.13
C GLU A 10 2.85 -15.15 2.71
N GLU A 11 1.66 -15.73 2.56
CA GLU A 11 0.98 -15.91 1.27
C GLU A 11 0.42 -14.59 0.71
N PHE A 12 -0.16 -13.76 1.57
CA PHE A 12 -0.72 -12.46 1.17
C PHE A 12 0.37 -11.46 0.72
N TRP A 13 1.56 -11.50 1.32
CA TRP A 13 2.58 -10.48 1.12
C TRP A 13 3.04 -10.35 -0.34
N PRO A 14 3.42 -11.43 -1.06
CA PRO A 14 3.76 -11.33 -2.47
C PRO A 14 2.63 -10.76 -3.34
N TYR A 15 1.37 -11.15 -3.08
CA TYR A 15 0.20 -10.57 -3.74
C TYR A 15 0.08 -9.06 -3.46
N TYR A 16 0.22 -8.65 -2.19
CA TYR A 16 0.17 -7.24 -1.81
C TYR A 16 1.23 -6.42 -2.57
N VAL A 17 2.47 -6.92 -2.63
CA VAL A 17 3.55 -6.23 -3.35
C VAL A 17 3.30 -6.21 -4.86
N ALA A 18 2.73 -7.27 -5.43
CA ALA A 18 2.30 -7.30 -6.82
C ALA A 18 1.19 -6.26 -7.12
N MET A 19 0.29 -6.01 -6.16
CA MET A 19 -0.71 -4.94 -6.28
C MET A 19 -0.09 -3.53 -6.19
N HIS A 20 1.20 -3.43 -5.91
CA HIS A 20 2.00 -2.19 -5.95
C HIS A 20 3.25 -2.38 -6.82
N SER A 21 3.11 -3.09 -7.95
CA SER A 21 4.25 -3.47 -8.79
C SER A 21 4.99 -2.27 -9.38
N ARG A 22 4.30 -1.16 -9.64
CA ARG A 22 4.91 0.05 -10.18
C ARG A 22 5.55 0.87 -9.06
N ALA A 23 6.81 1.28 -9.27
CA ALA A 23 7.53 2.13 -8.32
C ALA A 23 6.76 3.43 -8.01
N ALA A 24 6.12 4.03 -9.01
CA ALA A 24 5.30 5.23 -8.82
C ALA A 24 4.15 5.03 -7.81
N THR A 25 3.46 3.88 -7.84
CA THR A 25 2.42 3.54 -6.85
C THR A 25 3.01 3.48 -5.44
N ARG A 26 4.14 2.78 -5.27
CA ARG A 26 4.83 2.69 -3.97
C ARG A 26 5.29 4.04 -3.43
N TRP A 27 5.83 4.90 -4.29
CA TRP A 27 6.24 6.26 -3.91
C TRP A 27 5.07 7.16 -3.51
N VAL A 28 3.92 7.04 -4.17
CA VAL A 28 2.71 7.77 -3.77
C VAL A 28 2.26 7.32 -2.38
N HIS A 29 2.28 6.02 -2.10
CA HIS A 29 1.95 5.49 -0.76
C HIS A 29 2.92 6.00 0.30
N LEU A 30 4.23 5.92 0.05
CA LEU A 30 5.25 6.41 0.97
C LEU A 30 5.05 7.90 1.29
N THR A 31 4.93 8.74 0.25
CA THR A 31 4.79 10.19 0.42
C THR A 31 3.46 10.58 1.06
N GLY A 32 2.37 9.92 0.68
CA GLY A 32 1.04 10.10 1.28
C GLY A 32 1.03 9.74 2.76
N THR A 33 1.54 8.55 3.12
CA THR A 33 1.61 8.09 4.51
C THR A 33 2.51 8.98 5.37
N LEU A 34 3.69 9.37 4.90
CA LEU A 34 4.57 10.30 5.63
C LEU A 34 3.93 11.68 5.83
N THR A 35 3.22 12.19 4.82
CA THR A 35 2.50 13.47 4.91
C THR A 35 1.36 13.39 5.93
N GLY A 36 0.56 12.31 5.87
CA GLY A 36 -0.50 12.05 6.83
C GLY A 36 0.01 11.97 8.26
N LEU A 37 1.06 11.19 8.49
CA LEU A 37 1.72 11.05 9.80
C LEU A 37 2.25 12.39 10.32
N THR A 38 2.92 13.17 9.46
CA THR A 38 3.47 14.48 9.83
C THR A 38 2.37 15.44 10.27
N LEU A 39 1.27 15.52 9.53
CA LEU A 39 0.15 16.38 9.88
C LEU A 39 -0.59 15.92 11.13
N THR A 40 -0.75 14.60 11.31
CA THR A 40 -1.33 14.04 12.53
C THR A 40 -0.47 14.34 13.76
N ALA A 41 0.85 14.15 13.67
CA ALA A 41 1.80 14.48 14.74
C ALA A 41 1.79 15.98 15.08
N TYR A 42 1.78 16.85 14.07
CA TYR A 42 1.62 18.30 14.24
C TYR A 42 0.31 18.63 14.98
N GLY A 43 -0.79 17.99 14.58
CA GLY A 43 -2.10 18.11 15.22
C GLY A 43 -2.09 17.80 16.71
N LEU A 44 -1.50 16.66 17.06
CA LEU A 44 -1.32 16.21 18.43
C LEU A 44 -0.50 17.21 19.25
N ALA A 45 0.65 17.66 18.71
CA ALA A 45 1.51 18.65 19.36
C ALA A 45 0.82 20.00 19.61
N ARG A 46 -0.20 20.35 18.81
CA ARG A 46 -0.98 21.59 18.93
C ARG A 46 -2.33 21.42 19.62
N GLY A 47 -2.66 20.23 20.12
CA GLY A 47 -3.97 19.93 20.73
C GLY A 47 -5.15 20.01 19.76
N ARG A 48 -4.90 19.96 18.44
CA ARG A 48 -5.92 20.14 17.40
C ARG A 48 -6.39 18.78 16.88
N LYS A 49 -7.39 18.20 17.56
CA LYS A 49 -7.94 16.86 17.25
C LYS A 49 -8.37 16.64 15.80
N ARG A 50 -8.75 17.70 15.06
CA ARG A 50 -9.14 17.61 13.63
C ARG A 50 -8.07 16.99 12.73
N TYR A 51 -6.79 17.14 13.08
CA TYR A 51 -5.67 16.61 12.30
C TYR A 51 -5.44 15.10 12.52
N LEU A 52 -6.15 14.46 13.46
CA LEU A 52 -6.15 13.00 13.59
C LEU A 52 -6.74 12.34 12.33
N ALA A 53 -7.68 13.01 11.67
CA ALA A 53 -8.24 12.55 10.42
C ALA A 53 -7.28 12.71 9.21
N ALA A 54 -6.16 13.41 9.36
CA ALA A 54 -5.23 13.65 8.25
C ALA A 54 -4.62 12.33 7.74
N LEU A 55 -4.24 11.42 8.64
CA LEU A 55 -3.67 10.14 8.26
C LEU A 55 -4.61 9.29 7.39
N PRO A 56 -5.85 8.95 7.80
CA PRO A 56 -6.74 8.18 6.94
C PRO A 56 -7.17 8.97 5.69
N LEU A 57 -7.39 10.28 5.79
CA LEU A 57 -7.84 11.08 4.65
C LEU A 57 -6.78 11.17 3.54
N ILE A 58 -5.53 11.43 3.92
CA ILE A 58 -4.41 11.55 2.96
C ILE A 58 -3.98 10.15 2.52
N GLY A 59 -3.91 9.19 3.43
CA GLY A 59 -3.59 7.80 3.11
C GLY A 59 -4.51 7.25 2.03
N TYR A 60 -5.82 7.18 2.28
CA TYR A 60 -6.78 6.68 1.29
C TYR A 60 -6.92 7.61 0.08
N GLY A 61 -6.94 8.93 0.31
CA GLY A 61 -7.11 9.92 -0.74
C GLY A 61 -5.97 9.94 -1.77
N THR A 62 -4.78 9.47 -1.41
CA THR A 62 -3.63 9.35 -2.34
C THR A 62 -3.43 7.92 -2.85
N ALA A 63 -3.65 6.91 -2.00
CA ALA A 63 -3.50 5.50 -2.38
C ALA A 63 -4.48 5.07 -3.47
N TRP A 64 -5.78 5.42 -3.34
CA TRP A 64 -6.78 4.97 -4.31
C TRP A 64 -6.54 5.52 -5.73
N PRO A 65 -6.28 6.82 -5.95
CA PRO A 65 -5.91 7.30 -7.27
C PRO A 65 -4.64 6.64 -7.83
N ALA A 66 -3.65 6.32 -6.99
CA ALA A 66 -2.47 5.59 -7.45
C ALA A 66 -2.85 4.20 -7.98
N HIS A 67 -3.68 3.45 -7.26
CA HIS A 67 -4.18 2.15 -7.72
C HIS A 67 -4.97 2.26 -9.02
N PHE A 68 -5.94 3.17 -9.12
CA PHE A 68 -6.83 3.23 -10.29
C PHE A 68 -6.17 3.84 -11.53
N LEU A 69 -5.31 4.85 -11.37
CA LEU A 69 -4.72 5.59 -12.49
C LEU A 69 -3.33 5.07 -12.88
N ILE A 70 -2.50 4.74 -11.89
CA ILE A 70 -1.12 4.33 -12.12
C ILE A 70 -1.06 2.81 -12.24
N GLU A 71 -1.51 2.07 -11.22
CA GLU A 71 -1.37 0.62 -11.19
C GLU A 71 -2.38 -0.10 -12.09
N LYS A 72 -3.55 0.53 -12.27
CA LYS A 72 -4.74 0.01 -12.97
C LYS A 72 -5.25 -1.30 -12.37
N ASN A 73 -5.36 -1.34 -11.04
CA ASN A 73 -5.90 -2.47 -10.30
C ASN A 73 -6.78 -2.01 -9.12
N ASN A 74 -7.37 -2.98 -8.43
CA ASN A 74 -8.06 -2.73 -7.17
C ASN A 74 -7.06 -2.76 -5.99
N PRO A 75 -7.22 -1.87 -4.99
CA PRO A 75 -6.46 -1.93 -3.75
C PRO A 75 -6.66 -3.26 -3.02
N ALA A 76 -5.58 -3.92 -2.60
CA ALA A 76 -5.63 -5.14 -1.79
C ALA A 76 -6.46 -4.99 -0.49
N THR A 77 -6.57 -3.75 0.01
CA THR A 77 -7.35 -3.37 1.18
C THR A 77 -8.83 -3.75 1.07
N PHE A 78 -9.38 -3.84 -0.15
CA PHE A 78 -10.79 -4.22 -0.33
C PHE A 78 -11.08 -5.67 0.06
N GLY A 79 -10.10 -6.58 -0.07
CA GLY A 79 -10.23 -7.96 0.40
C GLY A 79 -9.63 -8.20 1.78
N HIS A 80 -8.50 -7.55 2.10
CA HIS A 80 -7.74 -7.84 3.32
C HIS A 80 -7.28 -6.55 4.00
N PRO A 81 -8.17 -5.80 4.67
CA PRO A 81 -7.86 -4.47 5.18
C PRO A 81 -6.75 -4.47 6.23
N LEU A 82 -6.78 -5.38 7.20
CA LEU A 82 -5.77 -5.45 8.26
C LEU A 82 -4.40 -5.87 7.73
N TRP A 83 -4.36 -6.85 6.82
CA TRP A 83 -3.10 -7.24 6.20
C TRP A 83 -2.56 -6.18 5.24
N SER A 84 -3.42 -5.43 4.57
CA SER A 84 -2.99 -4.32 3.72
C SER A 84 -2.38 -3.18 4.53
N LEU A 85 -2.89 -2.89 5.73
CA LEU A 85 -2.24 -1.94 6.65
C LEU A 85 -0.85 -2.43 7.09
N ARG A 86 -0.72 -3.72 7.42
CA ARG A 86 0.58 -4.34 7.73
C ARG A 86 1.52 -4.30 6.52
N GLY A 87 0.99 -4.59 5.33
CA GLY A 87 1.68 -4.55 4.04
C GLY A 87 2.22 -3.16 3.74
N ASP A 88 1.43 -2.11 3.95
CA ASP A 88 1.84 -0.72 3.69
C ASP A 88 3.00 -0.31 4.62
N ALA A 89 2.90 -0.64 5.90
CA ALA A 89 3.99 -0.42 6.85
C ALA A 89 5.27 -1.19 6.47
N GLN A 90 5.14 -2.45 6.05
CA GLN A 90 6.28 -3.28 5.64
C GLN A 90 6.92 -2.79 4.33
N MET A 91 6.11 -2.42 3.35
CA MET A 91 6.53 -1.85 2.07
C MET A 91 7.28 -0.53 2.30
N ILE A 92 6.69 0.41 3.02
CA ILE A 92 7.31 1.71 3.33
C ILE A 92 8.62 1.54 4.09
N ARG A 93 8.67 0.67 5.11
CA ARG A 93 9.91 0.38 5.84
C ARG A 93 10.99 -0.18 4.91
N THR A 94 10.62 -1.04 3.97
CA THR A 94 11.55 -1.63 2.99
C THR A 94 12.08 -0.59 2.01
N MET A 95 11.21 0.31 1.53
CA MET A 95 11.62 1.45 0.69
C MET A 95 12.57 2.40 1.44
N LEU A 96 12.25 2.75 2.69
CA LEU A 96 13.09 3.63 3.52
C LEU A 96 14.46 3.00 3.83
N ALA A 97 14.57 1.66 3.83
CA ALA A 97 15.83 0.95 3.93
C ALA A 97 16.64 0.93 2.62
N GLY A 98 16.14 1.55 1.54
CA GLY A 98 16.78 1.54 0.22
C GLY A 98 16.58 0.23 -0.55
N ARG A 99 15.65 -0.62 -0.14
CA ARG A 99 15.47 -1.99 -0.65
C ARG A 99 14.26 -2.12 -1.59
N ASP A 100 13.95 -1.06 -2.35
CA ASP A 100 12.82 -1.04 -3.28
C ASP A 100 12.96 -2.08 -4.41
N ALA A 101 14.19 -2.43 -4.78
CA ALA A 101 14.47 -3.49 -5.76
C ALA A 101 13.94 -4.87 -5.31
N GLU A 102 14.00 -5.19 -4.01
CA GLU A 102 13.46 -6.45 -3.48
C GLU A 102 11.94 -6.53 -3.65
N LEU A 103 11.24 -5.39 -3.48
CA LEU A 103 9.80 -5.28 -3.70
C LEU A 103 9.46 -5.48 -5.17
N ALA A 104 10.23 -4.88 -6.08
CA ALA A 104 10.05 -5.06 -7.51
C ALA A 104 10.25 -6.52 -7.94
N GLU A 105 11.27 -7.20 -7.39
CA GLU A 105 11.50 -8.62 -7.65
C GLU A 105 10.36 -9.50 -7.12
N THR A 106 9.89 -9.24 -5.89
CA THR A 106 8.77 -9.95 -5.28
C THR A 106 7.50 -9.81 -6.11
N ALA A 107 7.18 -8.59 -6.55
CA ALA A 107 6.04 -8.34 -7.44
C ALA A 107 6.18 -9.09 -8.77
N ALA A 108 7.37 -9.05 -9.38
CA ALA A 108 7.61 -9.69 -10.67
C ALA A 108 7.42 -11.21 -10.61
N LYS A 109 7.92 -11.86 -9.54
CA LYS A 109 7.73 -13.31 -9.33
C LYS A 109 6.24 -13.67 -9.22
N TRP A 110 5.51 -12.97 -8.36
CA TRP A 110 4.09 -13.25 -8.16
C TRP A 110 3.28 -13.04 -9.45
N LEU A 111 3.56 -11.96 -10.20
CA LEU A 111 2.89 -11.66 -11.47
C LEU A 111 3.24 -12.65 -12.59
N ALA A 112 4.44 -13.23 -12.60
CA ALA A 112 4.79 -14.27 -13.58
C ALA A 112 3.97 -15.55 -13.37
N GLU A 113 3.59 -15.83 -12.14
CA GLU A 113 2.81 -17.02 -11.75
C GLU A 113 1.29 -16.77 -11.81
N HIS A 114 0.83 -15.54 -11.58
CA HIS A 114 -0.60 -15.20 -11.34
C HIS A 114 -1.10 -13.99 -12.16
N GLY A 115 -0.47 -13.69 -13.30
CA GLY A 115 -0.66 -12.43 -14.03
C GLY A 115 -2.10 -12.12 -14.47
N GLU A 116 -2.97 -13.12 -14.61
CA GLU A 116 -4.39 -12.95 -14.98
C GLU A 116 -5.25 -12.39 -13.82
N ASP A 117 -4.82 -12.57 -12.58
CA ASP A 117 -5.59 -12.21 -11.37
C ASP A 117 -5.43 -10.74 -10.96
N ARG A 118 -4.60 -9.97 -11.69
CA ARG A 118 -4.21 -8.60 -11.30
C ARG A 118 -5.32 -7.56 -11.45
N THR A 119 -6.26 -7.76 -12.37
CA THR A 119 -7.31 -6.80 -12.71
C THR A 119 -8.70 -7.18 -12.19
N GLY A 120 -8.76 -8.28 -11.42
CA GLY A 120 -9.97 -8.87 -10.86
C GLY A 120 -10.52 -8.17 -9.62
#